data_AF-Q56NJ4-F1
#
_entry.id   AF-Q56NJ4-F1
#
_cell.length_a   1.000
_cell.length_b   1.000
_cell.length_c   1.000
_cell.angle_alpha   90.00
_cell.angle_beta   90.00
_cell.angle_gamma   90.00
#
_symmetry.space_group_name_H-M   'P 1'
#
loop_
_entity.id
_entity.type
_entity.pdbx_description
1 polymer ?
#
loop_
_entity_poly.entity_id
_entity_poly.type
_entity_poly.pdbx_seq_one_letter_code
_entity_poly.pdbx_strand_id
1 'polypeptide(L)'
;KYGTGYCDAECSQSIKFVDGRANLEGWAPGYTELELGRGAVGACCAEMGVWQSNSASYVVSAHPCINPDFHTCQDSRCPRGFSDDIFPHGCDTDGCGARPYRLGNTQFYGQGKTLDSGAKFTVITRFHEDHVSQSFIQAGEPIETPPSQASGVQGNASRTTFATAGVGVWGAYRYAEVGGWSSTKRALAGQWVMVMSITHDAYANMLWLD
;
A
#
# COMPACT_ATOMS: atom_id res chain seq x y z
N LYS A 1 8.60 -5.86 -22.01
CA LYS A 1 7.76 -6.18 -23.19
C LYS A 1 6.50 -6.96 -22.83
N TYR A 2 6.57 -7.97 -21.95
CA TYR A 2 5.43 -8.85 -21.62
C TYR A 2 4.94 -8.72 -20.17
N GLY A 3 5.23 -7.61 -19.48
CA GLY A 3 4.78 -7.39 -18.10
C GLY A 3 5.40 -8.33 -17.06
N THR A 4 6.65 -8.76 -17.25
CA THR A 4 7.39 -9.61 -16.31
C THR A 4 8.13 -8.78 -15.26
N GLY A 5 8.41 -9.39 -14.10
CA GLY A 5 9.25 -8.77 -13.06
C GLY A 5 8.47 -7.83 -12.12
N TYR A 6 7.17 -8.09 -11.94
CA TYR A 6 6.39 -7.41 -10.90
C TYR A 6 6.94 -7.76 -9.51
N CYS A 7 6.91 -6.78 -8.62
CA CYS A 7 7.21 -6.89 -7.20
C CYS A 7 6.43 -5.82 -6.45
N ASP A 8 6.21 -6.03 -5.17
CA ASP A 8 5.61 -5.08 -4.24
C ASP A 8 6.08 -5.36 -2.81
N ALA A 9 5.58 -4.59 -1.84
CA ALA A 9 5.96 -4.76 -0.44
C ALA A 9 5.29 -5.98 0.21
N GLU A 10 4.26 -6.55 -0.43
CA GLU A 10 3.62 -7.81 -0.01
C GLU A 10 4.43 -9.05 -0.41
N CYS A 11 5.48 -8.88 -1.23
CA CYS A 11 6.36 -9.96 -1.64
C CYS A 11 5.59 -11.15 -2.24
N SER A 12 4.61 -10.86 -3.11
CA SER A 12 3.61 -11.86 -3.48
C SER A 12 4.21 -13.17 -4.04
N GLN A 13 3.82 -14.29 -3.41
CA GLN A 13 4.16 -15.65 -3.84
C GLN A 13 3.24 -16.18 -4.94
N SER A 14 2.23 -15.41 -5.38
CA SER A 14 1.29 -15.85 -6.41
C SER A 14 1.81 -15.69 -7.84
N ILE A 15 2.95 -15.01 -8.00
CA ILE A 15 3.57 -14.81 -9.30
C ILE A 15 4.13 -16.13 -9.81
N LYS A 16 3.68 -16.56 -10.99
CA LYS A 16 4.05 -17.84 -11.62
C LYS A 16 5.51 -17.90 -12.08
N PHE A 17 6.12 -16.73 -12.35
CA PHE A 17 7.53 -16.61 -12.74
C PHE A 17 8.20 -15.47 -11.97
N VAL A 18 9.17 -15.80 -11.12
CA VAL A 18 9.94 -14.85 -10.31
C VAL A 18 11.42 -15.00 -10.65
N ASP A 19 12.11 -13.87 -10.88
CA ASP A 19 13.54 -13.84 -11.24
C ASP A 19 13.91 -14.81 -12.38
N GLY A 20 13.07 -14.84 -13.42
CA GLY A 20 13.27 -15.70 -14.60
C GLY A 20 13.02 -17.20 -14.38
N ARG A 21 12.52 -17.61 -13.20
CA ARG A 21 12.27 -19.01 -12.84
C ARG A 21 10.79 -19.27 -12.59
N ALA A 22 10.31 -20.44 -12.99
CA ALA A 22 8.95 -20.86 -12.69
C ALA A 22 8.78 -21.15 -11.19
N ASN A 23 7.74 -20.61 -10.58
CA ASN A 23 7.46 -20.75 -9.14
C ASN A 23 6.65 -22.03 -8.85
N LEU A 24 7.11 -23.18 -9.36
CA LEU A 24 6.39 -24.46 -9.31
C LEU A 24 6.62 -25.23 -8.00
N GLU A 25 7.74 -24.98 -7.33
CA GLU A 25 8.09 -25.65 -6.08
C GLU A 25 7.09 -25.27 -4.99
N GLY A 26 6.48 -26.28 -4.36
CA GLY A 26 5.49 -26.08 -3.31
C GLY A 26 4.20 -25.40 -3.76
N TRP A 27 3.92 -25.34 -5.08
CA TRP A 27 2.74 -24.64 -5.58
C TRP A 27 1.44 -25.23 -5.00
N ALA A 28 0.70 -24.40 -4.26
CA ALA A 28 -0.60 -24.73 -3.72
C ALA A 28 -1.68 -23.82 -4.36
N PRO A 29 -2.78 -24.39 -4.89
CA PRO A 29 -3.88 -23.59 -5.41
C PRO A 29 -4.58 -22.82 -4.28
N GLY A 30 -5.18 -21.68 -4.63
CA GLY A 30 -5.98 -20.87 -3.72
C GLY A 30 -7.24 -21.62 -3.27
N TYR A 31 -7.67 -21.39 -2.02
CA TYR A 31 -8.83 -22.05 -1.44
C TYR A 31 -10.15 -21.65 -2.10
N THR A 32 -10.27 -20.39 -2.51
CA THR A 32 -11.48 -19.80 -3.09
C THR A 32 -11.40 -19.65 -4.62
N GLU A 33 -10.19 -19.52 -5.17
CA GLU A 33 -9.94 -19.37 -6.60
C GLU A 33 -8.76 -20.25 -7.03
N LEU A 34 -9.06 -21.30 -7.80
CA LEU A 34 -8.06 -22.30 -8.23
C LEU A 34 -7.01 -21.75 -9.21
N GLU A 35 -7.35 -20.66 -9.92
CA GLU A 35 -6.44 -19.95 -10.81
C GLU A 35 -5.42 -19.08 -10.05
N LEU A 36 -5.75 -18.75 -8.80
CA LEU A 36 -4.81 -18.20 -7.85
C LEU A 36 -4.07 -19.37 -7.18
N GLY A 37 -2.84 -19.12 -6.76
CA GLY A 37 -2.05 -20.07 -6.00
C GLY A 37 -0.82 -19.39 -5.46
N ARG A 38 0.02 -20.14 -4.76
CA ARG A 38 1.28 -19.63 -4.21
C ARG A 38 2.35 -20.69 -4.38
N GLY A 39 3.52 -20.29 -4.89
CA GLY A 39 4.73 -21.11 -4.86
C GLY A 39 5.63 -20.77 -3.68
N ALA A 40 6.85 -21.30 -3.69
CA ALA A 40 7.84 -21.06 -2.64
C ALA A 40 8.42 -19.63 -2.67
N VAL A 41 8.56 -19.01 -3.85
CA VAL A 41 9.30 -17.74 -4.02
C VAL A 41 8.36 -16.55 -4.12
N GLY A 42 8.69 -15.45 -3.45
CA GLY A 42 8.00 -14.16 -3.56
C GLY A 42 8.89 -13.07 -4.14
N ALA A 43 8.29 -12.06 -4.77
CA ALA A 43 8.99 -10.93 -5.38
C ALA A 43 8.74 -9.63 -4.59
N CYS A 44 9.77 -9.15 -3.91
CA CYS A 44 9.73 -8.01 -3.01
C CYS A 44 10.35 -6.75 -3.62
N CYS A 45 9.75 -5.59 -3.37
CA CYS A 45 10.38 -4.28 -3.50
C CYS A 45 9.58 -3.23 -2.74
N ALA A 46 10.12 -2.02 -2.56
CA ALA A 46 9.36 -0.95 -1.93
C ALA A 46 8.14 -0.58 -2.80
N GLU A 47 7.01 -0.29 -2.16
CA GLU A 47 5.78 0.12 -2.84
C GLU A 47 5.32 1.50 -2.38
N MET A 48 4.79 2.27 -3.33
CA MET A 48 4.06 3.50 -3.06
C MET A 48 2.66 3.38 -3.64
N GLY A 49 1.69 3.08 -2.79
CA GLY A 49 0.27 3.13 -3.09
C GLY A 49 -0.18 4.57 -3.31
N VAL A 50 0.02 5.11 -4.51
CA VAL A 50 -0.37 6.48 -4.86
C VAL A 50 -1.89 6.64 -4.83
N TRP A 51 -2.64 5.60 -5.23
CA TRP A 51 -4.10 5.65 -5.24
C TRP A 51 -4.67 4.23 -5.14
N GLN A 52 -4.94 3.78 -3.91
CA GLN A 52 -5.71 2.55 -3.67
C GLN A 52 -7.11 2.98 -3.26
N SER A 53 -8.13 2.65 -4.05
CA SER A 53 -9.48 3.21 -3.88
C SER A 53 -10.56 2.36 -4.51
N ASN A 54 -11.79 2.67 -4.13
CA ASN A 54 -12.99 2.42 -4.92
C ASN A 54 -13.95 3.61 -4.77
N SER A 55 -15.24 3.47 -5.06
CA SER A 55 -16.20 4.58 -4.91
C SER A 55 -16.52 4.96 -3.45
N ALA A 56 -16.18 4.13 -2.46
CA ALA A 56 -16.51 4.34 -1.06
C ALA A 56 -15.35 4.93 -0.24
N SER A 57 -14.11 4.51 -0.51
CA SER A 57 -12.93 4.97 0.22
C SER A 57 -11.67 5.05 -0.66
N TYR A 58 -10.62 5.68 -0.12
CA TYR A 58 -9.28 5.65 -0.69
C TYR A 58 -8.21 5.74 0.40
N VAL A 59 -7.00 5.32 0.06
CA VAL A 59 -5.78 5.52 0.85
C VAL A 59 -4.59 5.86 -0.06
N VAL A 60 -3.73 6.76 0.42
CA VAL A 60 -2.35 6.92 -0.07
C VAL A 60 -1.40 6.34 0.97
N SER A 61 -0.58 5.35 0.60
CA SER A 61 0.23 4.59 1.55
C SER A 61 1.64 4.26 1.06
N ALA A 62 2.64 4.60 1.86
CA ALA A 62 4.03 4.25 1.60
C ALA A 62 4.39 2.95 2.31
N HIS A 63 4.94 1.98 1.58
CA HIS A 63 5.32 0.66 2.06
C HIS A 63 6.83 0.45 1.84
N PRO A 64 7.67 0.91 2.78
CA PRO A 64 9.11 0.81 2.66
C PRO A 64 9.62 -0.61 2.87
N CYS A 65 10.80 -0.89 2.33
CA CYS A 65 11.57 -2.09 2.62
C CYS A 65 12.98 -1.71 3.11
N ILE A 66 13.63 -2.62 3.83
CA ILE A 66 15.05 -2.52 4.20
C ILE A 66 15.89 -2.44 2.91
N ASN A 67 15.65 -3.38 1.99
CA ASN A 67 16.11 -3.31 0.61
C ASN A 67 14.98 -2.79 -0.29
N PRO A 68 15.05 -1.55 -0.79
CA PRO A 68 13.99 -0.98 -1.63
C PRO A 68 13.96 -1.55 -3.05
N ASP A 69 15.09 -2.09 -3.52
CA ASP A 69 15.21 -2.66 -4.87
C ASP A 69 14.57 -4.04 -4.96
N PHE A 70 14.34 -4.53 -6.17
CA PHE A 70 13.86 -5.88 -6.40
C PHE A 70 14.73 -6.92 -5.68
N HIS A 71 14.08 -7.80 -4.92
CA HIS A 71 14.69 -8.97 -4.31
C HIS A 71 13.67 -10.07 -4.13
N THR A 72 14.14 -11.29 -3.85
CA THR A 72 13.27 -12.44 -3.64
C THR A 72 13.26 -12.88 -2.18
N CYS A 73 12.10 -13.30 -1.68
CA CYS A 73 11.98 -14.08 -0.45
C CYS A 73 11.66 -15.55 -0.80
N GLN A 74 11.80 -16.47 0.17
CA GLN A 74 11.50 -17.88 -0.06
C GLN A 74 10.85 -18.54 1.17
N ASP A 75 9.83 -19.37 0.93
CA ASP A 75 9.11 -20.18 1.91
C ASP A 75 8.55 -19.33 3.06
N SER A 76 8.81 -19.74 4.31
CA SER A 76 8.43 -19.01 5.52
C SER A 76 9.11 -17.66 5.67
N ARG A 77 10.06 -17.34 4.78
CA ARG A 77 10.67 -16.02 4.74
C ARG A 77 9.84 -14.99 4.00
N CYS A 78 8.85 -15.41 3.22
CA CYS A 78 7.87 -14.51 2.62
C CYS A 78 6.69 -14.24 3.55
N PRO A 79 5.98 -13.12 3.37
CA PRO A 79 4.71 -12.86 4.06
C PRO A 79 3.69 -13.96 3.80
N ARG A 80 3.11 -14.50 4.87
CA ARG A 80 1.97 -15.44 4.78
C ARG A 80 0.73 -14.82 5.41
N GLY A 81 -0.01 -14.05 4.61
CA GLY A 81 -1.19 -13.32 5.09
C GLY A 81 -0.79 -12.22 6.07
N PHE A 82 -1.63 -11.94 7.07
CA PHE A 82 -1.33 -11.05 8.20
C PHE A 82 -0.32 -11.68 9.17
N SER A 83 0.89 -11.99 8.67
CA SER A 83 1.95 -12.59 9.47
C SER A 83 2.67 -11.52 10.28
N ASP A 84 2.69 -11.71 11.60
CA ASP A 84 3.37 -10.85 12.56
C ASP A 84 4.91 -10.91 12.52
N ASP A 85 5.54 -11.40 11.44
CA ASP A 85 7.00 -11.52 11.35
C ASP A 85 7.57 -10.85 10.07
N ILE A 86 7.97 -9.57 10.15
CA ILE A 86 8.67 -8.87 9.05
C ILE A 86 10.07 -9.41 8.85
N PHE A 87 10.63 -10.06 9.88
CA PHE A 87 12.06 -10.30 9.96
C PHE A 87 12.66 -11.09 8.80
N PRO A 88 11.93 -11.94 8.05
CA PRO A 88 12.59 -12.69 7.01
C PRO A 88 12.44 -12.16 5.57
N HIS A 89 11.51 -11.24 5.26
CA HIS A 89 11.38 -10.62 3.92
C HIS A 89 11.77 -9.13 3.88
N GLY A 90 11.68 -8.39 4.98
CA GLY A 90 12.22 -7.04 5.07
C GLY A 90 11.42 -5.92 4.41
N CYS A 91 10.11 -6.10 4.19
CA CYS A 91 9.19 -5.08 3.66
C CYS A 91 8.01 -4.83 4.62
N ASP A 92 7.53 -3.60 4.71
CA ASP A 92 6.34 -3.26 5.50
C ASP A 92 5.06 -3.45 4.67
N THR A 93 4.32 -4.52 4.98
CA THR A 93 3.06 -4.87 4.31
C THR A 93 1.92 -3.91 4.66
N ASP A 94 1.93 -3.32 5.86
CA ASP A 94 0.83 -2.46 6.33
C ASP A 94 0.98 -1.03 5.82
N GLY A 95 2.23 -0.56 5.76
CA GLY A 95 2.61 0.76 5.27
C GLY A 95 2.19 1.92 6.17
N CYS A 96 2.54 3.13 5.77
CA CYS A 96 2.06 4.38 6.37
C CYS A 96 0.99 5.01 5.48
N GLY A 97 -0.28 4.72 5.76
CA GLY A 97 -1.42 5.19 4.96
C GLY A 97 -2.16 6.41 5.54
N ALA A 98 -2.42 7.42 4.71
CA ALA A 98 -3.37 8.49 4.99
C ALA A 98 -4.70 8.22 4.26
N ARG A 99 -5.79 8.10 5.04
CA ARG A 99 -7.13 7.72 4.55
C ARG A 99 -8.20 8.52 5.29
N PRO A 100 -8.83 9.52 4.65
CA PRO A 100 -9.70 10.47 5.33
C PRO A 100 -10.82 9.83 6.16
N TYR A 101 -11.43 8.74 5.66
CA TYR A 101 -12.52 8.06 6.36
C TYR A 101 -12.10 7.51 7.72
N ARG A 102 -11.01 6.71 7.79
CA ARG A 102 -10.45 6.19 9.06
C ARG A 102 -9.95 7.30 9.97
N LEU A 103 -9.62 8.46 9.41
CA LEU A 103 -9.23 9.67 10.13
C LEU A 103 -10.42 10.52 10.59
N GLY A 104 -11.64 10.01 10.50
CA GLY A 104 -12.86 10.66 10.97
C GLY A 104 -13.54 11.59 9.96
N ASN A 105 -12.92 11.84 8.80
CA ASN A 105 -13.51 12.66 7.74
C ASN A 105 -14.45 11.84 6.85
N THR A 106 -15.52 11.30 7.44
CA THR A 106 -16.44 10.34 6.77
C THR A 106 -17.26 10.96 5.63
N GLN A 107 -17.37 12.29 5.57
CA GLN A 107 -18.09 13.04 4.53
C GLN A 107 -17.17 13.65 3.46
N PHE A 108 -15.88 13.32 3.48
CA PHE A 108 -14.94 13.86 2.49
C PHE A 108 -15.04 13.17 1.14
N TYR A 109 -14.84 11.85 1.07
CA TYR A 109 -14.80 11.09 -0.18
C TYR A 109 -15.94 10.08 -0.28
N GLY A 110 -16.55 10.01 -1.46
CA GLY A 110 -17.59 9.04 -1.83
C GLY A 110 -18.69 9.66 -2.70
N GLN A 111 -19.66 8.87 -3.13
CA GLN A 111 -20.72 9.35 -4.02
C GLN A 111 -21.54 10.47 -3.34
N GLY A 112 -21.62 11.63 -3.99
CA GLY A 112 -22.33 12.82 -3.50
C GLY A 112 -21.67 13.55 -2.32
N LYS A 113 -20.42 13.22 -1.97
CA LYS A 113 -19.66 13.87 -0.89
C LYS A 113 -18.78 15.02 -1.41
N THR A 114 -17.96 15.61 -0.54
CA THR A 114 -17.09 16.77 -0.86
C THR A 114 -16.24 16.52 -2.12
N LEU A 115 -15.56 15.37 -2.15
CA LEU A 115 -14.95 14.79 -3.34
C LEU A 115 -15.85 13.66 -3.82
N ASP A 116 -16.64 13.95 -4.85
CA ASP A 116 -17.68 13.06 -5.35
C ASP A 116 -17.10 11.94 -6.22
N SER A 117 -17.08 10.71 -5.71
CA SER A 117 -16.60 9.56 -6.48
C SER A 117 -17.58 9.11 -7.58
N GLY A 118 -18.79 9.67 -7.64
CA GLY A 118 -19.77 9.47 -8.71
C GLY A 118 -19.46 10.22 -10.00
N ALA A 119 -18.47 11.11 -9.98
CA ALA A 119 -18.03 11.89 -11.13
C ALA A 119 -16.50 11.83 -11.29
N LYS A 120 -16.00 12.19 -12.48
CA LYS A 120 -14.55 12.27 -12.73
C LYS A 120 -13.94 13.39 -11.87
N PHE A 121 -12.79 13.10 -11.27
CA PHE A 121 -11.93 14.06 -10.59
C PHE A 121 -10.45 13.79 -10.95
N THR A 122 -9.57 14.68 -10.51
CA THR A 122 -8.12 14.57 -10.66
C THR A 122 -7.50 14.37 -9.30
N VAL A 123 -6.54 13.44 -9.19
CA VAL A 123 -5.71 13.24 -8.00
C VAL A 123 -4.35 13.88 -8.25
N ILE A 124 -3.89 14.72 -7.33
CA ILE A 124 -2.57 15.33 -7.37
C ILE A 124 -1.80 14.86 -6.14
N THR A 125 -0.81 14.00 -6.36
CA THR A 125 0.08 13.48 -5.31
C THR A 125 1.42 14.20 -5.37
N ARG A 126 1.90 14.68 -4.23
CA ARG A 126 3.18 15.38 -4.11
C ARG A 126 4.09 14.64 -3.13
N PHE A 127 5.31 14.36 -3.58
CA PHE A 127 6.36 13.76 -2.77
C PHE A 127 7.26 14.87 -2.24
N HIS A 128 7.22 15.08 -0.93
CA HIS A 128 8.05 16.07 -0.24
C HIS A 128 9.19 15.38 0.49
N GLU A 129 10.11 16.17 1.03
CA GLU A 129 11.24 15.63 1.78
C GLU A 129 10.79 14.83 3.02
N ASP A 130 9.71 15.22 3.70
CA ASP A 130 9.28 14.62 4.96
C ASP A 130 7.89 13.97 4.92
N HIS A 131 7.17 14.02 3.79
CA HIS A 131 5.84 13.42 3.65
C HIS A 131 5.36 13.24 2.21
N VAL A 132 4.29 12.47 2.01
CA VAL A 132 3.46 12.47 0.79
C VAL A 132 2.12 13.12 1.08
N SER A 133 1.71 14.10 0.26
CA SER A 133 0.39 14.73 0.36
C SER A 133 -0.44 14.55 -0.90
N GLN A 134 -1.77 14.61 -0.72
CA GLN A 134 -2.74 14.59 -1.81
C GLN A 134 -3.68 15.78 -1.76
N SER A 135 -4.04 16.25 -2.94
CA SER A 135 -5.08 17.24 -3.20
C SER A 135 -5.81 16.83 -4.49
N PHE A 136 -6.96 17.44 -4.77
CA PHE A 136 -7.82 17.03 -5.88
C PHE A 136 -8.29 18.23 -6.69
N ILE A 137 -8.75 17.96 -7.91
CA ILE A 137 -9.52 18.91 -8.72
C ILE A 137 -10.79 18.20 -9.19
N GLN A 138 -11.94 18.77 -8.90
CA GLN A 138 -13.22 18.26 -9.38
C GLN A 138 -14.08 19.42 -9.90
N ALA A 139 -14.69 19.24 -11.07
CA ALA A 139 -15.47 20.29 -11.74
C ALA A 139 -14.70 21.63 -11.93
N GLY A 140 -13.36 21.56 -12.03
CA GLY A 140 -12.50 22.74 -12.16
C GLY A 140 -12.07 23.37 -10.83
N GLU A 141 -12.64 22.94 -9.71
CA GLU A 141 -12.35 23.48 -8.38
C GLU A 141 -11.29 22.66 -7.64
N PRO A 142 -10.30 23.31 -7.00
CA PRO A 142 -9.34 22.63 -6.14
C PRO A 142 -9.99 22.18 -4.83
N ILE A 143 -9.66 20.95 -4.40
CA ILE A 143 -10.15 20.35 -3.16
C ILE A 143 -8.95 19.84 -2.36
N GLU A 144 -8.76 20.38 -1.16
CA GLU A 144 -7.69 19.94 -0.25
C GLU A 144 -8.13 18.75 0.60
N THR A 145 -7.20 17.85 0.92
CA THR A 145 -7.47 16.76 1.85
C THR A 145 -7.65 17.32 3.26
N PRO A 146 -8.72 16.98 4.01
CA PRO A 146 -8.95 17.53 5.34
C PRO A 146 -7.97 16.94 6.36
N PRO A 147 -7.57 17.70 7.40
CA PRO A 147 -6.81 17.17 8.52
C PRO A 147 -7.60 16.10 9.28
N SER A 148 -6.87 15.19 9.93
CA SER A 148 -7.41 14.16 10.80
C SER A 148 -8.28 14.74 11.91
N GLN A 149 -9.41 14.08 12.15
CA GLN A 149 -10.31 14.30 13.30
C GLN A 149 -10.12 13.23 14.38
N ALA A 150 -9.26 12.22 14.14
CA ALA A 150 -8.97 11.18 15.10
C ALA A 150 -8.12 11.71 16.26
N SER A 151 -8.51 11.38 17.49
CA SER A 151 -7.75 11.75 18.69
C SER A 151 -6.32 11.17 18.62
N GLY A 152 -5.32 12.00 18.90
CA GLY A 152 -3.91 11.59 18.92
C GLY A 152 -3.21 11.55 17.56
N VAL A 153 -3.94 11.67 16.43
CA VAL A 153 -3.37 11.67 15.08
C VAL A 153 -3.66 13.02 14.40
N GLN A 154 -2.62 13.79 14.09
CA GLN A 154 -2.74 15.10 13.44
C GLN A 154 -2.27 15.07 11.98
N GLY A 155 -2.82 15.95 11.15
CA GLY A 155 -2.44 16.12 9.73
C GLY A 155 -3.29 15.29 8.76
N ASN A 156 -2.93 15.32 7.49
CA ASN A 156 -3.67 14.73 6.35
C ASN A 156 -2.75 14.03 5.33
N ALA A 157 -1.50 13.79 5.71
CA ALA A 157 -0.43 13.35 4.83
C ALA A 157 0.23 12.07 5.35
N SER A 158 0.71 11.23 4.45
CA SER A 158 1.54 10.07 4.80
C SER A 158 2.91 10.57 5.28
N ARG A 159 3.21 10.34 6.57
CA ARG A 159 4.41 10.83 7.27
C ARG A 159 4.68 9.94 8.48
N THR A 160 5.93 9.86 8.94
CA THR A 160 6.32 9.10 10.15
C THR A 160 5.43 9.39 11.35
N THR A 161 5.16 10.66 11.67
CA THR A 161 4.33 11.04 12.83
C THR A 161 2.92 10.48 12.75
N PHE A 162 2.42 10.28 11.52
CA PHE A 162 1.12 9.69 11.23
C PHE A 162 1.12 8.19 11.52
N ALA A 163 2.13 7.46 11.02
CA ALA A 163 2.32 6.04 11.32
C ALA A 163 2.53 5.79 12.82
N THR A 164 3.39 6.57 13.48
CA THR A 164 3.71 6.37 14.90
C THR A 164 2.55 6.73 15.82
N ALA A 165 1.78 7.79 15.50
CA ALA A 165 0.58 8.12 16.25
C ALA A 165 -0.52 7.05 16.06
N GLY A 166 -0.63 6.50 14.85
CA GLY A 166 -1.50 5.36 14.55
C GLY A 166 -1.21 4.14 15.42
N VAL A 167 0.05 3.90 15.84
CA VAL A 167 0.41 2.79 16.74
C VAL A 167 -0.37 2.84 18.05
N GLY A 168 -0.44 4.02 18.66
CA GLY A 168 -1.09 4.21 19.96
C GLY A 168 -2.60 4.15 19.91
N VAL A 169 -3.20 4.33 18.73
CA VAL A 169 -4.67 4.40 18.54
C VAL A 169 -5.23 3.13 17.91
N TRP A 170 -4.47 2.48 17.01
CA TRP A 170 -4.96 1.39 16.16
C TRP A 170 -4.12 0.10 16.22
N GLY A 171 -3.09 0.04 17.08
CA GLY A 171 -2.22 -1.13 17.21
C GLY A 171 -0.96 -1.05 16.35
N ALA A 172 -0.13 -2.09 16.38
CA ALA A 172 1.23 -2.07 15.86
C ALA A 172 1.33 -1.57 14.40
N TYR A 173 2.23 -0.61 14.16
CA TYR A 173 2.72 -0.26 12.83
C TYR A 173 4.17 -0.67 12.72
N ARG A 174 4.43 -1.47 11.69
CA ARG A 174 5.74 -2.08 11.42
C ARG A 174 6.64 -1.18 10.58
N TYR A 175 6.09 -0.08 10.06
CA TYR A 175 6.77 0.98 9.33
C TYR A 175 8.11 1.40 9.94
N ALA A 176 8.18 1.57 11.26
CA ALA A 176 9.41 1.98 11.94
C ALA A 176 10.50 0.90 11.94
N GLU A 177 10.12 -0.39 11.99
CA GLU A 177 11.03 -1.53 12.06
C GLU A 177 11.86 -1.70 10.77
N VAL A 178 11.29 -1.35 9.61
CA VAL A 178 12.00 -1.35 8.32
C VAL A 178 12.68 -0.01 8.00
N GLY A 179 12.79 0.89 8.97
CA GLY A 179 13.47 2.20 8.86
C GLY A 179 12.57 3.37 8.44
N GLY A 180 11.25 3.15 8.35
CA GLY A 180 10.23 4.17 8.21
C GLY A 180 10.47 5.15 7.07
N TRP A 181 10.34 6.45 7.37
CA TRP A 181 10.46 7.48 6.34
C TRP A 181 11.86 7.59 5.75
N SER A 182 12.91 7.27 6.51
CA SER A 182 14.26 7.21 5.96
C SER A 182 14.37 6.15 4.85
N SER A 183 13.77 4.97 5.05
CA SER A 183 13.69 3.93 4.02
C SER A 183 12.77 4.33 2.87
N THR A 184 11.64 5.00 3.17
CA THR A 184 10.73 5.53 2.14
C THR A 184 11.45 6.54 1.24
N LYS A 185 12.24 7.46 1.80
CA LYS A 185 13.05 8.41 1.02
C LYS A 185 14.07 7.71 0.13
N ARG A 186 14.75 6.68 0.65
CA ARG A 186 15.69 5.89 -0.15
C ARG A 186 15.00 5.25 -1.35
N ALA A 187 13.81 4.67 -1.15
CA ALA A 187 13.01 4.10 -2.22
C ALA A 187 12.56 5.17 -3.24
N LEU A 188 12.02 6.30 -2.77
CA LEU A 188 11.52 7.38 -3.63
C LEU A 188 12.63 8.06 -4.47
N ALA A 189 13.89 7.98 -4.03
CA ALA A 189 15.03 8.47 -4.81
C ALA A 189 15.44 7.52 -5.96
N GLY A 190 14.93 6.29 -5.96
CA GLY A 190 15.18 5.27 -6.98
C GLY A 190 14.30 5.41 -8.23
N GLN A 191 14.34 4.38 -9.08
CA GLN A 191 13.51 4.28 -10.27
C GLN A 191 12.23 3.49 -9.97
N TRP A 192 11.12 3.97 -10.50
CA TRP A 192 9.80 3.39 -10.26
C TRP A 192 9.13 2.99 -11.57
N VAL A 193 8.33 1.93 -11.48
CA VAL A 193 7.36 1.55 -12.52
C VAL A 193 5.98 1.97 -12.03
N MET A 194 5.25 2.71 -12.85
CA MET A 194 3.85 3.03 -12.58
C MET A 194 2.96 1.84 -12.93
N VAL A 195 2.15 1.40 -11.98
CA VAL A 195 1.18 0.31 -12.14
C VAL A 195 -0.24 0.86 -11.99
N MET A 196 -1.14 0.40 -12.86
CA MET A 196 -2.58 0.65 -12.75
C MET A 196 -3.30 -0.69 -12.80
N SER A 197 -4.19 -0.94 -11.86
CA SER A 197 -4.92 -2.21 -11.73
C SER A 197 -6.35 -1.98 -11.27
N ILE A 198 -7.16 -3.01 -11.45
CA ILE A 198 -8.44 -3.21 -10.77
C ILE A 198 -8.43 -4.65 -10.28
N THR A 199 -8.71 -4.86 -9.00
CA THR A 199 -8.62 -6.18 -8.36
C THR A 199 -9.71 -6.33 -7.30
N HIS A 200 -9.90 -7.57 -6.87
CA HIS A 200 -10.57 -7.90 -5.62
C HIS A 200 -9.55 -8.44 -4.60
N ASP A 201 -10.00 -8.67 -3.37
CA ASP A 201 -9.21 -9.27 -2.29
C ASP A 201 -9.79 -10.63 -1.90
N ALA A 202 -9.13 -11.71 -2.30
CA ALA A 202 -9.54 -13.05 -1.90
C ALA A 202 -9.31 -13.35 -0.41
N TYR A 203 -8.57 -12.51 0.33
CA TYR A 203 -8.17 -12.73 1.72
C TYR A 203 -9.04 -11.97 2.71
N ALA A 204 -9.21 -10.66 2.50
CA ALA A 204 -9.95 -9.79 3.42
C ALA A 204 -11.11 -9.04 2.77
N ASN A 205 -11.47 -9.36 1.52
CA ASN A 205 -12.58 -8.74 0.79
C ASN A 205 -12.49 -7.20 0.71
N MET A 206 -11.28 -6.63 0.76
CA MET A 206 -11.01 -5.19 0.83
C MET A 206 -11.56 -4.50 2.09
N LEU A 207 -11.95 -5.24 3.14
CA LEU A 207 -12.44 -4.67 4.39
C LEU A 207 -11.41 -3.78 5.12
N TRP A 208 -10.12 -3.92 4.79
CA TRP A 208 -9.06 -3.04 5.28
C TRP A 208 -9.09 -1.65 4.60
N LEU A 209 -9.74 -1.55 3.43
CA LEU A 209 -9.92 -0.36 2.63
C LEU A 209 -11.29 0.28 2.91
N ASP A 210 -12.40 -0.48 2.85
CA ASP A 210 -13.77 0.01 2.96
C ASP A 210 -14.73 -0.82 3.83
#